data_AF-A0A520QJU1-F1
#
_entry.id   AF-A0A520QJU1-F1
#
_cell.length_a   1.000
_cell.length_b   1.000
_cell.length_c   1.000
_cell.angle_alpha   90.00
_cell.angle_beta   90.00
_cell.angle_gamma   90.00
#
_symmetry.space_group_name_H-M   'P 1'
#
loop_
_entity.id
_entity.type
_entity.pdbx_description
1 polymer ?
#
loop_
_entity_poly.entity_id
_entity_poly.type
_entity_poly.pdbx_seq_one_letter_code
_entity_poly.pdbx_strand_id
1 'polypeptide(L)'
;MGAFIEHGPSADTSRQVADETLRKLGRLRAASDFELCQWFLCGFRLKVHELYGFASFREYAERWFGCSGRGTEERVRVAERLDELPKLSAAF
;
A
#
# COMPACT_ATOMS: atom_id res chain seq x y z
N MET A 1 -6.15 13.66 7.78
CA MET A 1 -5.34 13.76 9.02
C MET A 1 -4.23 12.74 8.93
N GLY A 2 -3.04 13.14 8.47
CA GLY A 2 -1.87 12.28 8.49
C GLY A 2 -1.27 12.30 9.89
N ALA A 3 -1.22 11.15 10.56
CA ALA A 3 -0.42 11.00 11.77
C ALA A 3 1.05 10.97 11.34
N PHE A 4 1.65 12.14 11.16
CA PHE A 4 3.10 12.26 11.15
C PHE A 4 3.59 11.73 12.49
N ILE A 5 4.44 10.70 12.45
CA ILE A 5 5.04 10.13 13.65
C ILE A 5 5.98 11.18 14.21
N GLU A 6 5.50 11.97 15.16
CA GLU A 6 6.29 13.10 15.66
C GLU A 6 7.51 12.65 16.45
N HIS A 7 7.54 11.46 17.06
CA HIS A 7 8.73 10.94 17.76
C HIS A 7 8.95 9.43 17.56
N GLY A 8 10.18 9.05 17.18
CA GLY A 8 10.64 7.65 17.12
C GLY A 8 10.86 7.05 18.52
N PRO A 9 11.26 5.77 18.62
CA PRO A 9 11.52 5.15 19.91
C PRO A 9 12.62 5.89 20.68
N SER A 10 12.41 6.12 21.99
CA SER A 10 13.41 6.68 22.90
C SER A 10 14.26 5.57 23.52
N ALA A 11 15.43 5.92 24.08
CA ALA A 11 16.34 5.00 24.75
C ALA A 11 15.66 4.19 25.89
N ASP A 12 14.65 4.76 26.55
CA ASP A 12 13.92 4.15 27.66
C ASP A 12 12.67 3.35 27.25
N THR A 13 12.48 3.08 25.95
CA THR A 13 11.29 2.35 25.46
C THR A 13 11.27 0.92 25.99
N SER A 14 10.20 0.54 26.68
CA SER A 14 10.04 -0.83 27.17
C SER A 14 9.69 -1.82 26.05
N ARG A 15 9.99 -3.11 26.27
CA ARG A 15 9.68 -4.19 25.30
C ARG A 15 8.19 -4.27 24.98
N GLN A 16 7.32 -4.07 25.98
CA GLN A 16 5.87 -4.09 25.82
C GLN A 16 5.40 -2.96 24.92
N VAL A 17 5.86 -1.73 25.17
CA VAL A 17 5.51 -0.56 24.34
C VAL A 17 6.01 -0.72 22.91
N ALA A 18 7.21 -1.30 22.72
CA ALA A 18 7.73 -1.60 21.39
C ALA A 18 6.87 -2.60 20.62
N ASP A 19 6.46 -3.73 21.23
CA ASP A 19 5.58 -4.73 20.60
C ASP A 19 4.20 -4.14 20.25
N GLU A 20 3.58 -3.40 21.17
CA GLU A 20 2.29 -2.74 20.91
C GLU A 20 2.38 -1.75 19.75
N THR A 21 3.45 -0.96 19.70
CA THR A 21 3.70 0.02 18.63
C THR A 21 3.94 -0.69 17.30
N LEU A 22 4.75 -1.74 17.26
CA LEU A 22 5.01 -2.53 16.06
C LEU A 22 3.73 -3.15 15.50
N ARG A 23 2.88 -3.74 16.35
CA ARG A 23 1.59 -4.29 15.92
C ARG A 23 0.65 -3.21 15.38
N LYS A 24 0.63 -2.03 16.02
CA LYS A 24 -0.15 -0.88 15.55
C LYS A 24 0.32 -0.42 14.18
N LEU A 25 1.63 -0.19 14.01
CA LEU A 25 2.22 0.21 12.73
C LEU A 25 2.03 -0.86 11.66
N GLY A 26 2.14 -2.14 12.02
CA GLY A 26 1.87 -3.26 11.12
C GLY A 26 0.44 -3.23 10.57
N ARG A 27 -0.57 -2.99 11.42
CA ARG A 27 -1.97 -2.83 10.99
C ARG A 27 -2.17 -1.61 10.11
N LEU A 28 -1.60 -0.46 10.49
CA LEU A 28 -1.71 0.78 9.69
C LEU A 28 -1.05 0.60 8.32
N ARG A 29 0.10 -0.07 8.27
CA ARG A 29 0.78 -0.41 7.02
C ARG A 29 -0.05 -1.35 6.17
N ALA A 30 -0.66 -2.38 6.76
CA ALA A 30 -1.51 -3.33 6.04
C ALA A 30 -2.74 -2.64 5.43
N ALA A 31 -3.42 -1.78 6.20
CA ALA A 31 -4.56 -1.01 5.71
C ALA A 31 -4.16 -0.06 4.57
N SER A 32 -3.03 0.64 4.72
CA SER A 32 -2.51 1.53 3.67
C SER A 32 -2.11 0.77 2.40
N ASP A 33 -1.49 -0.40 2.53
CA ASP A 33 -1.11 -1.24 1.37
C ASP A 33 -2.34 -1.82 0.67
N PHE A 34 -3.40 -2.17 1.42
CA PHE A 34 -4.68 -2.59 0.86
C PHE A 34 -5.35 -1.45 0.05
N GLU A 35 -5.45 -0.25 0.62
CA GLU A 35 -5.95 0.93 -0.12
C GLU A 35 -5.10 1.20 -1.38
N LEU A 36 -3.77 1.12 -1.26
CA LEU A 36 -2.87 1.30 -2.39
C LEU A 36 -3.11 0.27 -3.50
N CYS A 37 -3.38 -1.00 -3.15
CA CYS A 37 -3.72 -2.04 -4.12
C CYS A 37 -5.00 -1.68 -4.89
N GLN A 38 -6.04 -1.20 -4.21
CA GLN A 38 -7.29 -0.77 -4.86
C GLN A 38 -7.05 0.40 -5.82
N TRP A 39 -6.26 1.40 -5.40
CA TRP A 39 -5.90 2.52 -6.26
C TRP A 39 -4.98 2.11 -7.42
N PHE A 40 -4.12 1.12 -7.23
CA PHE A 40 -3.30 0.55 -8.30
C PHE A 40 -4.18 -0.11 -9.36
N LEU A 41 -5.17 -0.90 -8.95
CA LEU A 41 -6.13 -1.49 -9.88
C LEU A 41 -6.94 -0.42 -10.63
N CYS A 42 -7.46 0.57 -9.91
CA CYS A 42 -8.19 1.69 -10.51
C CYS A 42 -7.31 2.43 -11.53
N GLY A 43 -6.08 2.80 -11.15
CA GLY A 43 -5.13 3.48 -12.01
C GLY A 43 -4.70 2.65 -13.22
N PHE A 44 -4.55 1.33 -13.05
CA PHE A 44 -4.26 0.40 -14.13
C PHE A 44 -5.42 0.35 -15.14
N ARG A 45 -6.67 0.16 -14.67
CA ARG A 45 -7.87 0.12 -15.51
C ARG A 45 -8.10 1.43 -16.26
N LEU A 46 -7.85 2.56 -15.61
CA LEU A 46 -7.97 3.91 -16.19
C LEU A 46 -6.74 4.35 -17.00
N LYS A 47 -5.70 3.52 -17.05
CA LYS A 47 -4.42 3.81 -17.71
C LYS A 47 -3.83 5.18 -17.33
N VAL A 48 -3.85 5.54 -16.05
CA VAL A 48 -3.38 6.85 -15.56
C VAL A 48 -1.92 7.17 -15.92
N HIS A 49 -1.13 6.15 -16.24
CA HIS A 49 0.23 6.29 -16.75
C HIS A 49 0.30 7.05 -18.09
N GLU A 50 -0.73 6.97 -18.93
CA GLU A 50 -0.83 7.69 -20.20
C GLU A 50 -0.92 9.21 -20.01
N LEU A 51 -1.51 9.68 -18.89
CA LEU A 51 -1.63 11.11 -18.58
C LEU A 51 -0.28 11.82 -18.43
N TYR A 52 0.75 11.06 -18.08
CA TYR A 52 2.10 11.57 -17.82
C TYR A 52 3.11 11.06 -18.85
N GLY A 53 2.64 10.40 -19.91
CA GLY A 53 3.48 9.91 -21.01
C GLY A 53 4.37 8.71 -20.67
N PHE A 54 4.06 7.95 -19.62
CA PHE A 54 4.78 6.71 -19.32
C PHE A 54 4.39 5.60 -20.29
N ALA A 55 5.32 4.71 -20.62
CA ALA A 55 5.08 3.63 -21.59
C ALA A 55 4.22 2.50 -21.02
N SER A 56 4.10 2.41 -19.69
CA SER A 56 3.26 1.41 -19.02
C SER A 56 2.91 1.82 -17.59
N PHE A 57 1.87 1.20 -17.03
CA PHE A 57 1.54 1.37 -15.62
C PHE A 57 2.65 0.89 -14.68
N ARG A 58 3.42 -0.11 -15.11
CA ARG A 58 4.58 -0.62 -14.39
C ARG A 58 5.64 0.47 -14.18
N GLU A 59 5.97 1.18 -15.26
CA GLU A 59 6.93 2.28 -15.22
C GLU A 59 6.41 3.42 -14.35
N TYR A 60 5.13 3.79 -14.48
CA TYR A 60 4.48 4.77 -13.61
C TYR A 60 4.62 4.42 -12.12
N ALA A 61 4.31 3.17 -11.76
CA ALA A 61 4.41 2.69 -10.39
C ALA A 61 5.86 2.65 -9.86
N GLU A 62 6.80 2.27 -10.71
CA GLU A 62 8.23 2.24 -10.39
C GLU A 62 8.77 3.66 -10.13
N ARG A 63 8.39 4.63 -10.98
CA ARG A 63 8.87 6.01 -10.88
C ARG A 63 8.31 6.77 -9.70
N TRP A 64 7.03 6.58 -9.37
CA TRP A 64 6.37 7.37 -8.34
C TRP A 64 6.25 6.69 -6.99
N PHE A 65 6.19 5.36 -6.97
CA PHE A 65 6.00 4.59 -5.74
C PHE A 65 7.20 3.71 -5.39
N GLY A 66 8.25 3.69 -6.23
CA GLY A 66 9.44 2.86 -6.03
C GLY A 66 9.15 1.35 -6.08
N CYS A 67 7.99 0.95 -6.61
CA CYS A 67 7.59 -0.45 -6.70
C CYS A 67 8.34 -1.13 -7.85
N SER A 68 8.89 -2.31 -7.60
CA SER A 68 9.40 -3.14 -8.70
C SER A 68 8.25 -3.53 -9.62
N GLY A 69 8.54 -3.78 -10.91
CA GLY A 69 7.50 -4.13 -11.86
C GLY A 69 6.66 -5.34 -11.45
N ARG A 70 7.31 -6.39 -10.93
CA ARG A 70 6.64 -7.56 -10.34
C ARG A 70 5.79 -7.18 -9.13
N GLY A 71 6.27 -6.29 -8.26
CA GLY A 71 5.52 -5.81 -7.10
C GLY A 71 4.28 -5.01 -7.48
N THR A 72 4.31 -4.32 -8.62
CA THR A 72 3.14 -3.63 -9.19
C THR A 72 2.12 -4.62 -9.73
N GLU A 73 2.56 -5.59 -10.55
CA GLU A 73 1.70 -6.64 -11.11
C GLU A 73 1.01 -7.47 -10.01
N GLU A 74 1.74 -7.81 -8.95
CA GLU A 74 1.19 -8.56 -7.82
C GLU A 74 0.10 -7.76 -7.09
N ARG A 75 0.31 -6.46 -6.84
CA ARG A 75 -0.71 -5.60 -6.20
C ARG A 75 -1.98 -5.47 -7.05
N VAL A 76 -1.83 -5.27 -8.35
CA VAL A 76 -2.97 -5.21 -9.27
C VAL A 76 -3.71 -6.55 -9.25
N ARG A 77 -3.01 -7.68 -9.38
CA ARG A 77 -3.61 -9.02 -9.34
C ARG A 77 -4.33 -9.31 -8.02
N VAL A 78 -3.75 -8.94 -6.88
CA VAL A 78 -4.38 -9.13 -5.57
C VAL A 78 -5.64 -8.28 -5.46
N ALA A 79 -5.57 -7.01 -5.87
CA ALA A 79 -6.74 -6.13 -5.88
C ALA A 79 -7.87 -6.67 -6.77
N GLU A 80 -7.55 -7.20 -7.96
CA GLU A 80 -8.55 -7.80 -8.85
C GLU A 80 -9.29 -8.95 -8.17
N ARG A 81 -8.57 -9.82 -7.46
CA ARG A 81 -9.16 -10.95 -6.73
C ARG A 81 -9.98 -10.51 -5.53
N LEU A 82 -9.62 -9.41 -4.87
CA LEU A 82 -10.38 -8.87 -3.75
C LEU A 82 -11.65 -8.16 -4.22
N ASP A 83 -11.63 -7.53 -5.39
CA ASP A 83 -12.82 -6.95 -6.07
C ASP A 83 -13.85 -8.05 -6.40
N GLU A 84 -13.38 -9.24 -6.76
CA GLU A 84 -14.21 -10.44 -7.01
C GLU A 84 -14.73 -11.12 -5.73
N LEU A 85 -14.17 -10.79 -4.54
CA LEU A 85 -14.47 -11.45 -3.26
C LEU A 85 -14.81 -10.42 -2.16
N PRO A 86 -16.01 -9.78 -2.19
CA PRO A 86 -16.36 -8.67 -1.29
C PRO A 86 -16.35 -9.01 0.20
N LYS A 87 -16.50 -10.30 0.56
CA LYS A 87 -16.43 -10.75 1.96
C LYS A 87 -15.01 -10.76 2.51
N LEU A 88 -14.00 -10.97 1.64
CA LEU A 88 -12.59 -10.99 2.02
C LEU A 88 -12.01 -9.58 2.10
N SER A 89 -12.47 -8.67 1.24
CA SER A 89 -12.08 -7.25 1.31
C SER A 89 -12.54 -6.56 2.60
N ALA A 90 -13.66 -7.00 3.20
CA ALA A 90 -14.17 -6.45 4.46
C ALA A 90 -13.34 -6.83 5.72
N ALA A 91 -12.32 -7.67 5.56
CA ALA A 91 -11.45 -8.12 6.66
C ALA A 91 -10.15 -7.29 6.79
N PHE A 92 -9.95 -6.31 5.92
CA PHE A 92 -8.83 -5.37 5.90
C PHE A 92 -9.30 -3.97 6.32
#